data_AF-A0A973CJ60-F1
#
_entry.id   AF-A0A973CJ60-F1
#
_cell.length_a   1.000
_cell.length_b   1.000
_cell.length_c   1.000
_cell.angle_alpha   90.00
_cell.angle_beta   90.00
_cell.angle_gamma   90.00
#
_symmetry.space_group_name_H-M   'P 1'
#
loop_
_entity.id
_entity.type
_entity.pdbx_description
1 polymer ?
#
loop_
_entity_poly.entity_id
_entity_poly.type
_entity_poly.pdbx_seq_one_letter_code
_entity_poly.pdbx_strand_id
1 'polypeptide(L)'
;MNKKSKLNIYTYGIYDGWDSDCKDIPKIKKHCLEIPCKIGIEFGFVVDVEHSRGKKLHWKIEHPPIKDTDGNLLGVFKGEEFI
;
A
#
# COMPACT_ATOMS: atom_id res chain seq x y z
N MET A 1 10.53 -10.56 27.91
CA MET A 1 9.98 -9.27 27.42
C MET A 1 9.37 -9.50 26.05
N ASN A 2 8.07 -9.20 25.85
CA ASN A 2 7.48 -9.23 24.51
C ASN A 2 8.03 -8.07 23.69
N LYS A 3 8.58 -8.36 22.51
CA LYS A 3 9.05 -7.34 21.58
C LYS A 3 7.86 -6.53 21.07
N LYS A 4 8.01 -5.21 20.98
CA LYS A 4 6.99 -4.33 20.39
C LYS A 4 6.90 -4.58 18.89
N SER A 5 5.69 -4.45 18.34
CA SER A 5 5.47 -4.43 16.90
C SER A 5 6.33 -3.35 16.26
N LYS A 6 6.96 -3.69 15.14
CA LYS A 6 7.81 -2.77 14.38
C LYS A 6 7.33 -2.77 12.93
N LEU A 7 7.21 -1.57 12.38
CA LEU A 7 6.79 -1.33 11.00
C LEU A 7 7.89 -0.56 10.31
N ASN A 8 8.41 -1.07 9.21
CA ASN A 8 9.41 -0.38 8.39
C ASN A 8 8.90 -0.30 6.95
N ILE A 9 9.13 0.83 6.28
CA ILE A 9 8.93 0.91 4.83
C ILE A 9 10.11 0.19 4.18
N TYR A 10 9.82 -0.91 3.47
CA TYR A 10 10.81 -1.68 2.72
C TYR A 10 11.11 -1.00 1.38
N THR A 11 10.08 -0.72 0.59
CA THR A 11 10.17 0.03 -0.66
C THR A 11 8.98 0.96 -0.83
N TYR A 12 9.12 2.00 -1.65
CA TYR A 12 8.04 2.92 -2.01
C TYR A 12 8.26 3.49 -3.40
N GLY A 13 7.19 3.85 -4.10
CA GLY A 13 7.24 4.46 -5.42
C GLY A 13 6.45 3.64 -6.45
N ILE A 14 6.96 3.58 -7.69
CA ILE A 14 6.32 2.91 -8.83
C ILE A 14 6.81 1.47 -8.94
N TYR A 15 5.89 0.53 -9.17
CA TYR A 15 6.17 -0.90 -9.30
C TYR A 15 5.86 -1.42 -10.71
N ASP A 16 6.46 -2.56 -11.08
CA ASP A 16 6.26 -3.21 -12.39
C ASP A 16 4.95 -4.03 -12.49
N GLY A 17 4.13 -4.03 -11.44
CA GLY A 17 2.87 -4.78 -11.36
C GLY A 17 2.78 -5.64 -10.10
N TRP A 18 1.60 -5.71 -9.49
CA TRP A 18 1.25 -6.67 -8.45
C TRP A 18 0.52 -7.86 -9.09
N ASP A 19 1.03 -9.07 -8.87
CA ASP A 19 0.35 -10.31 -9.22
C ASP A 19 -0.18 -10.96 -7.93
N SER A 20 -1.51 -10.99 -7.76
CA SER A 20 -2.14 -11.56 -6.56
C SER A 20 -2.01 -13.07 -6.44
N ASP A 21 -1.75 -13.76 -7.56
CA ASP A 21 -1.56 -15.21 -7.59
C ASP A 21 -0.11 -15.60 -7.31
N CYS A 22 0.82 -14.63 -7.34
CA CYS A 22 2.22 -14.83 -7.05
C CYS A 22 2.57 -14.45 -5.60
N LYS A 23 3.42 -15.26 -4.96
CA LYS A 23 3.93 -14.95 -3.61
C LYS A 23 5.11 -13.97 -3.62
N ASP A 24 5.58 -13.59 -4.80
CA ASP A 24 6.71 -12.69 -4.93
C ASP A 24 6.33 -11.26 -4.57
N ILE A 25 7.23 -10.58 -3.87
CA ILE A 25 7.06 -9.17 -3.52
C ILE A 25 7.15 -8.33 -4.83
N PRO A 26 6.27 -7.35 -5.03
CA PRO A 26 6.33 -6.45 -6.19
C PRO A 26 7.71 -5.82 -6.35
N LYS A 27 8.23 -5.82 -7.59
CA LYS A 27 9.55 -5.23 -7.89
C LYS A 27 9.43 -3.72 -8.04
N ILE A 28 10.23 -2.99 -7.26
CA ILE A 28 10.29 -1.54 -7.35
C ILE A 28 10.97 -1.13 -8.66
N LYS A 29 10.27 -0.31 -9.46
CA LYS A 29 10.80 0.28 -10.69
C LYS A 29 11.51 1.60 -10.42
N LYS A 30 10.92 2.43 -9.55
CA LYS A 30 11.46 3.75 -9.21
C LYS A 30 10.99 4.20 -7.83
N HIS A 31 11.95 4.56 -6.97
CA HIS A 31 11.65 5.32 -5.77
C HIS A 31 11.29 6.76 -6.12
N CYS A 32 10.06 7.18 -5.80
CA CYS A 32 9.57 8.53 -6.00
C CYS A 32 8.34 8.82 -5.14
N LEU A 33 8.11 10.10 -4.88
CA LEU A 33 6.89 10.62 -4.24
C LEU A 33 5.95 11.28 -5.27
N GLU A 34 6.50 11.70 -6.41
CA GLU A 34 5.74 12.25 -7.52
C GLU A 34 5.31 11.13 -8.46
N ILE A 35 4.01 10.85 -8.49
CA ILE A 35 3.43 9.77 -9.30
C ILE A 35 2.79 10.37 -10.56
N PRO A 36 3.18 9.90 -11.76
CA PRO A 36 2.51 10.32 -13.00
C PRO A 36 1.04 9.91 -12.99
N CYS A 37 0.13 10.86 -13.26
CA CYS A 37 -1.30 10.59 -13.42
C CYS A 37 -1.56 9.94 -14.79
N LYS A 38 -1.20 8.65 -14.92
CA LYS A 38 -1.36 7.85 -16.13
C LYS A 38 -2.00 6.51 -15.78
N ILE A 39 -2.91 6.04 -16.63
CA ILE A 39 -3.55 4.73 -16.47
C ILE A 39 -2.48 3.64 -16.53
N GLY A 40 -2.63 2.63 -15.66
CA GLY A 40 -1.72 1.49 -15.57
C GLY A 40 -0.45 1.75 -14.75
N ILE A 41 -0.28 2.93 -14.15
CA ILE A 41 0.78 3.15 -13.16
C ILE A 41 0.35 2.55 -11.83
N GLU A 42 1.07 1.54 -11.38
CA GLU A 42 0.94 0.99 -10.03
C GLU A 42 2.00 1.59 -9.11
N PHE A 43 1.55 2.03 -7.94
CA PHE A 43 2.39 2.71 -6.97
C PHE A 43 1.92 2.44 -5.54
N GLY A 44 2.83 2.61 -4.59
CA GLY A 44 2.52 2.40 -3.18
C GLY A 44 3.78 2.19 -2.35
N PHE A 45 3.65 1.38 -1.30
CA PHE A 45 4.76 0.96 -0.45
C PHE A 45 4.63 -0.51 -0.08
N VAL A 46 5.78 -1.16 0.07
CA VAL A 46 5.89 -2.46 0.74
C VAL A 46 6.35 -2.18 2.15
N VAL A 47 5.65 -2.71 3.15
CA VAL A 47 6.02 -2.60 4.56
C VAL A 47 6.47 -3.93 5.11
N ASP A 48 7.55 -3.90 5.88
CA ASP A 48 7.98 -5.02 6.70
C ASP A 48 7.39 -4.86 8.11
N VAL A 49 6.65 -5.88 8.55
CA VAL A 49 5.92 -5.89 9.82
C VAL A 49 6.50 -6.98 10.72
N GLU A 50 7.31 -6.60 11.70
CA GLU A 50 7.95 -7.53 12.62
C GLU A 50 7.17 -7.64 13.94
N HIS A 51 7.31 -8.79 14.63
CA HIS A 51 6.77 -9.03 15.98
C HIS A 51 5.25 -8.78 16.12
N SER A 52 4.48 -9.03 15.06
CA SER A 52 3.05 -8.69 14.99
C SER A 52 2.14 -9.86 14.62
N ARG A 53 2.64 -11.10 14.66
CA ARG A 53 1.85 -12.31 14.38
C ARG A 53 0.62 -12.38 15.30
N GLY A 54 -0.53 -12.67 14.72
CA GLY A 54 -1.85 -12.71 15.35
C GLY A 54 -2.50 -11.33 15.56
N LYS A 55 -1.93 -10.25 15.02
CA LYS A 55 -2.47 -8.89 15.18
C LYS A 55 -3.14 -8.39 13.91
N LYS A 56 -4.07 -7.47 14.08
CA LYS A 56 -4.68 -6.71 12.98
C LYS A 56 -3.82 -5.50 12.63
N LEU A 57 -3.44 -5.39 11.37
CA LEU A 57 -2.90 -4.19 10.75
C LEU A 57 -4.06 -3.39 10.17
N HIS A 58 -4.25 -2.16 10.66
CA HIS A 58 -5.19 -1.22 10.05
C HIS A 58 -4.42 -0.28 9.13
N TRP A 59 -4.95 -0.06 7.92
CA TRP A 59 -4.34 0.85 6.95
C TRP A 59 -5.36 1.86 6.44
N LYS A 60 -4.86 3.03 6.03
CA LYS A 60 -5.62 4.13 5.45
C LYS A 60 -4.77 4.80 4.37
N ILE A 61 -5.37 5.05 3.21
CA ILE A 61 -4.77 5.82 2.11
C ILE A 61 -5.57 7.10 1.96
N GLU A 62 -4.91 8.21 2.27
CA GLU A 62 -5.42 9.54 1.98
C GLU A 62 -5.05 9.88 0.54
N HIS A 63 -6.06 10.14 -0.29
CA HIS A 63 -5.88 10.47 -1.69
C HIS A 63 -6.51 11.84 -2.00
N PRO A 64 -6.08 12.52 -3.08
CA PRO A 64 -6.77 13.71 -3.58
C PRO A 64 -8.25 13.43 -3.85
N PRO A 65 -9.12 14.46 -3.93
CA PRO A 65 -10.52 14.25 -4.23
C PRO A 65 -10.71 13.54 -5.59
N ILE A 66 -11.16 12.28 -5.55
CA ILE A 66 -11.50 11.48 -6.73
C ILE A 66 -13.01 11.35 -6.76
N LYS A 67 -13.61 11.42 -7.94
CA LYS A 67 -15.05 11.19 -8.13
C LYS A 67 -15.29 9.80 -8.69
N ASP A 68 -16.37 9.16 -8.25
CA ASP A 68 -16.88 7.94 -8.87
C ASP A 68 -17.58 8.24 -10.21
N THR A 69 -18.14 7.19 -10.82
CA THR A 69 -18.86 7.28 -12.10
C THR A 69 -20.12 8.14 -12.02
N ASP A 70 -20.69 8.29 -10.83
CA ASP A 70 -21.90 9.10 -10.58
C ASP A 70 -21.55 10.55 -10.20
N GLY A 71 -20.25 10.87 -10.10
CA GLY A 71 -19.74 12.20 -9.77
C GLY A 71 -19.62 12.49 -8.28
N ASN A 72 -19.89 11.50 -7.41
CA ASN A 72 -19.75 11.63 -5.96
C ASN A 72 -18.29 11.52 -5.55
N LEU A 73 -17.90 12.28 -4.52
CA LEU A 73 -16.54 12.19 -3.98
C LEU A 73 -16.33 10.84 -3.28
N LEU A 74 -15.27 10.14 -3.68
CA LEU A 74 -14.80 8.96 -2.99
C LEU A 74 -14.15 9.35 -1.67
N GLY A 75 -14.54 8.63 -0.61
CA GLY A 75 -13.88 8.71 0.68
C GLY A 75 -12.52 8.00 0.67
N VAL A 76 -11.73 8.20 1.73
CA VAL A 76 -10.43 7.55 1.92
C VAL A 76 -10.54 6.03 1.80
N PHE A 77 -9.50 5.41 1.22
CA PHE A 77 -9.39 3.95 1.24
C PHE A 77 -8.89 3.49 2.60
N LYS A 78 -9.47 2.44 3.15
CA LYS A 78 -9.09 1.88 4.44
C LYS A 78 -9.39 0.39 4.48
N GLY A 79 -8.65 -0.36 5.29
CA GLY A 79 -8.85 -1.78 5.46
C GLY A 79 -8.15 -2.34 6.69
N GLU A 80 -8.32 -3.64 6.89
CA GLU A 80 -7.72 -4.40 7.99
C GLU A 80 -7.15 -5.72 7.45
N GLU A 81 -5.94 -6.06 7.85
CA GLU A 81 -5.29 -7.32 7.49
C GLU A 81 -4.78 -8.04 8.75
N PHE A 82 -4.82 -9.37 8.76
CA PHE A 82 -4.22 -10.15 9.85
C PHE A 82 -2.78 -10.55 9.50
N ILE A 83 -1.85 -10.24 10.40
CA ILE A 83 -0.41 -10.57 10.31
C ILE A 83 -0.10 -11.86 11.08
#